data_AF-A0A7L2YDU6-F1
#
_entry.id   AF-A0A7L2YDU6-F1
#
_cell.length_a   1.000
_cell.length_b   1.000
_cell.length_c   1.000
_cell.angle_alpha   90.00
_cell.angle_beta   90.00
_cell.angle_gamma   90.00
#
_symmetry.space_group_name_H-M   'P 1'
#
loop_
_entity.id
_entity.type
_entity.pdbx_description
1 polymer ?
#
loop_
_entity_poly.entity_id
_entity_poly.type
_entity_poly.pdbx_seq_one_letter_code
_entity_poly.pdbx_strand_id
1 'polypeptide(L)'
;FQFCLVEHFYSQPLSVLCCQLGDVKKRVNSLSHNQCENIRRLPSFRRYVENQASEKQIALLTTDSYLKEITQKLLEDLHVYHEHYVSVLRCLHVFTSALPKYPLGKQIRELHCACLENQVWETEEYESSLQLARMLNKSDLVTVLQQCVEIFVSSSGKEFDKTVEKLKEFLTQFQKLEEAFQEQDVSVSSQKELQKKTDLYHLQKTLLELKESRRSKKLTKFEMLRFEVVDYIDGLVRNYLVPADHKTLHEIVYFNTASVLREHLNAAPRMALHTALNNPYWYLKNQALKSDGGSISNKVPDVCIAYKLHLECGRLINLVDWLEAFSTVVTAAEGPNADAASSDQVDDIIHARFIRAVSELELLGFIKPSKQKTDHVARLTWGGC
;
A
#
# COMPACT_ATOMS: atom_id res chain seq x y z
N PHE A 1 -7.40 14.21 -0.92
CA PHE A 1 -7.73 14.19 0.53
C PHE A 1 -9.19 14.50 0.81
N GLN A 2 -9.72 15.69 0.42
CA GLN A 2 -11.13 16.03 0.67
C GLN A 2 -12.12 14.98 0.15
N PHE A 3 -11.91 14.49 -1.07
CA PHE A 3 -12.75 13.42 -1.63
C PHE A 3 -12.67 12.10 -0.83
N CYS A 4 -11.48 11.73 -0.34
CA CYS A 4 -11.29 10.55 0.52
C CYS A 4 -12.09 10.68 1.82
N LEU A 5 -12.08 11.89 2.40
CA LEU A 5 -12.80 12.19 3.63
C LEU A 5 -14.31 12.12 3.41
N VAL A 6 -14.80 12.71 2.32
CA VAL A 6 -16.23 12.62 1.94
C VAL A 6 -16.64 11.18 1.70
N GLU A 7 -15.87 10.41 0.93
CA GLU A 7 -16.17 9.00 0.63
C GLU A 7 -16.18 8.14 1.89
N HIS A 8 -15.23 8.36 2.81
CA HIS A 8 -15.21 7.67 4.10
C HIS A 8 -16.47 7.95 4.92
N PHE A 9 -16.82 9.23 5.14
CA PHE A 9 -18.00 9.60 5.93
C PHE A 9 -19.33 9.29 5.24
N TYR A 10 -19.34 9.18 3.92
CA TYR A 10 -20.53 8.86 3.13
C TYR A 10 -20.80 7.35 3.06
N SER A 11 -19.76 6.56 2.80
CA SER A 11 -19.88 5.10 2.63
C SER A 11 -20.16 4.36 3.94
N GLN A 12 -19.60 4.84 5.06
CA GLN A 12 -19.63 4.12 6.32
C GLN A 12 -20.47 4.85 7.39
N PRO A 13 -21.63 4.30 7.78
CA PRO A 13 -22.50 4.93 8.79
C PRO A 13 -21.86 4.95 10.18
N LEU A 14 -20.84 4.12 10.42
CA LEU A 14 -20.13 4.03 11.69
C LEU A 14 -19.08 5.13 11.85
N SER A 15 -18.72 5.85 10.80
CA SER A 15 -17.77 6.98 10.87
C SER A 15 -18.30 8.13 11.75
N VAL A 16 -19.59 8.10 12.12
CA VAL A 16 -20.16 8.96 13.19
C VAL A 16 -19.37 8.84 14.51
N LEU A 17 -18.73 7.69 14.75
CA LEU A 17 -17.91 7.41 15.93
C LEU A 17 -16.46 7.94 15.81
N CYS A 18 -16.03 8.35 14.61
CA CYS A 18 -14.73 9.00 14.39
C CYS A 18 -14.79 10.45 14.90
N CYS A 19 -14.73 10.63 16.21
CA CYS A 19 -14.81 11.91 16.91
C CYS A 19 -13.80 11.95 18.06
N GLN A 20 -13.58 13.13 18.63
CA GLN A 20 -12.74 13.29 19.83
C GLN A 20 -13.31 12.49 21.02
N LEU A 21 -12.43 12.00 21.90
CA LEU A 21 -12.75 11.14 23.05
C LEU A 21 -13.94 11.63 23.90
N GLY A 22 -14.06 12.94 24.10
CA GLY A 22 -15.15 13.53 24.90
C GLY A 22 -16.55 13.34 24.30
N ASP A 23 -16.66 13.22 22.97
CA ASP A 23 -17.93 13.05 22.28
C ASP A 23 -18.21 11.60 21.89
N VAL A 24 -17.19 10.74 21.83
CA VAL A 24 -17.34 9.30 21.56
C VAL A 24 -18.34 8.67 22.52
N LYS A 25 -18.23 8.93 23.84
CA LYS A 25 -19.14 8.36 24.85
C LYS A 25 -20.60 8.73 24.59
N LYS A 26 -20.85 10.00 24.29
CA LYS A 26 -22.21 10.51 23.99
C LYS A 26 -22.76 9.84 22.73
N ARG A 27 -21.95 9.75 21.68
CA ARG A 27 -22.35 9.16 20.39
C ARG A 27 -22.62 7.66 20.49
N VAL A 28 -21.76 6.93 21.20
CA VAL A 28 -21.96 5.49 21.45
C VAL A 28 -23.26 5.24 22.21
N ASN A 29 -23.56 6.07 23.22
CA ASN A 29 -24.81 5.94 23.96
C ASN A 29 -26.04 6.19 23.08
N SER A 30 -25.95 7.13 22.13
CA SER A 30 -27.03 7.46 21.18
C SER A 30 -27.23 6.44 20.05
N LEU A 31 -26.38 5.41 19.91
CA LEU A 31 -26.49 4.45 18.81
C LEU A 31 -27.82 3.67 18.85
N SER A 32 -28.42 3.53 17.68
CA SER A 32 -29.59 2.68 17.43
C SER A 32 -29.18 1.20 17.30
N HIS A 33 -30.15 0.29 17.44
CA HIS A 33 -29.93 -1.16 17.28
C HIS A 33 -29.30 -1.52 15.93
N ASN A 34 -29.77 -0.92 14.83
CA ASN A 34 -29.21 -1.15 13.49
C ASN A 34 -27.74 -0.72 13.39
N GLN A 35 -27.34 0.35 14.07
CA GLN A 35 -25.94 0.77 14.11
C GLN A 35 -25.09 -0.19 14.97
N CYS A 36 -25.65 -0.71 16.06
CA CYS A 36 -25.03 -1.78 16.83
C CYS A 36 -24.83 -3.05 15.99
N GLU A 37 -25.79 -3.43 15.15
CA GLU A 37 -25.60 -4.53 14.18
C GLU A 37 -24.48 -4.23 13.19
N ASN A 38 -24.38 -3.00 12.68
CA ASN A 38 -23.30 -2.63 11.77
C ASN A 38 -21.93 -2.80 12.42
N ILE A 39 -21.79 -2.47 13.71
CA ILE A 39 -20.56 -2.75 14.48
C ILE A 39 -20.30 -4.26 14.53
N ARG A 40 -21.33 -5.08 14.83
CA ARG A 40 -21.20 -6.54 14.84
C ARG A 40 -20.80 -7.13 13.48
N ARG A 41 -21.17 -6.46 12.38
CA ARG A 41 -20.84 -6.88 11.02
C ARG A 41 -19.38 -6.62 10.64
N LEU A 42 -18.67 -5.74 11.35
CA LEU A 42 -17.28 -5.38 11.03
C LEU A 42 -16.33 -6.59 11.14
N PRO A 43 -15.43 -6.82 10.16
CA PRO A 43 -14.46 -7.91 10.20
C PRO A 43 -13.55 -7.87 11.43
N SER A 44 -13.01 -6.70 11.79
CA SER A 44 -12.15 -6.56 12.98
C SER A 44 -12.88 -6.90 14.27
N PHE A 45 -14.15 -6.55 14.37
CA PHE A 45 -14.98 -6.84 15.54
C PHE A 45 -15.30 -8.34 15.63
N ARG A 46 -15.54 -9.02 14.50
CA ARG A 46 -15.72 -10.49 14.49
C ARG A 46 -14.49 -11.21 15.01
N ARG A 47 -13.30 -10.81 14.57
CA ARG A 47 -12.02 -11.35 15.08
C ARG A 47 -11.87 -11.13 16.59
N TYR A 48 -12.30 -9.96 17.09
CA TYR A 48 -12.30 -9.68 18.53
C TYR A 48 -13.23 -10.61 19.31
N VAL A 49 -14.45 -10.83 18.80
CA VAL A 49 -15.42 -11.72 19.42
C VAL A 49 -14.90 -13.16 19.45
N GLU A 50 -14.30 -13.65 18.36
CA GLU A 50 -13.71 -14.99 18.26
C GLU A 50 -12.65 -15.26 19.34
N ASN A 51 -11.85 -14.25 19.68
CA ASN A 51 -10.81 -14.37 20.71
C ASN A 51 -11.33 -14.29 22.16
N GLN A 52 -12.62 -14.02 22.35
CA GLN A 52 -13.21 -13.82 23.67
C GLN A 52 -13.87 -15.09 24.22
N ALA A 53 -13.95 -15.22 25.55
CA ALA A 53 -14.68 -16.30 26.23
C ALA A 53 -16.17 -16.37 25.81
N SER A 54 -16.71 -17.58 25.77
CA SER A 54 -18.07 -17.90 25.30
C SER A 54 -19.19 -17.08 25.96
N GLU A 55 -19.12 -16.86 27.28
CA GLU A 55 -20.11 -16.04 28.01
C GLU A 55 -20.14 -14.58 27.52
N LYS A 56 -18.96 -14.01 27.27
CA LYS A 56 -18.83 -12.65 26.76
C LYS A 56 -19.19 -12.55 25.29
N GLN A 57 -18.99 -13.60 24.50
CA GLN A 57 -19.46 -13.66 23.10
C GLN A 57 -20.98 -13.54 23.03
N ILE A 58 -21.70 -14.30 23.86
CA ILE A 58 -23.17 -14.23 23.92
C ILE A 58 -23.61 -12.82 24.31
N ALA A 59 -23.00 -12.24 25.35
CA ALA A 59 -23.32 -10.89 25.79
C ALA A 59 -23.06 -9.82 24.71
N LEU A 60 -21.97 -9.94 23.93
CA LEU A 60 -21.64 -9.02 22.83
C LEU A 60 -22.62 -9.10 21.65
N LEU A 61 -23.12 -10.30 21.37
CA LEU A 61 -24.00 -10.55 20.23
C LEU A 61 -25.48 -10.26 20.57
N THR A 62 -25.91 -10.48 21.81
CA THR A 62 -27.32 -10.33 22.22
C THR A 62 -27.62 -8.97 22.85
N THR A 63 -26.70 -8.42 23.65
CA THR A 63 -26.99 -7.25 24.50
C THR A 63 -26.34 -5.98 23.95
N ASP A 64 -27.16 -5.01 23.55
CA ASP A 64 -26.66 -3.74 22.99
C ASP A 64 -25.99 -2.83 24.02
N SER A 65 -26.45 -2.82 25.28
CA SER A 65 -25.83 -1.99 26.33
C SER A 65 -24.40 -2.41 26.61
N TYR A 66 -24.16 -3.73 26.70
CA TYR A 66 -22.84 -4.29 26.90
C TYR A 66 -21.91 -4.03 25.71
N LEU A 67 -22.43 -4.14 24.47
CA LEU A 67 -21.69 -3.77 23.27
C LEU A 67 -21.27 -2.30 23.30
N LYS A 68 -22.16 -1.39 23.70
CA LYS A 68 -21.87 0.05 23.82
C LYS A 68 -20.72 0.32 24.79
N GLU A 69 -20.72 -0.29 25.97
CA GLU A 69 -19.63 -0.15 26.93
C GLU A 69 -18.29 -0.65 26.39
N ILE A 70 -18.30 -1.79 25.69
CA ILE A 70 -17.07 -2.35 25.11
C ILE A 70 -16.57 -1.50 23.95
N THR A 71 -17.46 -1.03 23.07
CA THR A 71 -17.06 -0.16 21.95
C THR A 71 -16.44 1.15 22.45
N GLN A 72 -16.89 1.70 23.59
CA GLN A 72 -16.22 2.85 24.20
C GLN A 72 -14.79 2.52 24.61
N LYS A 73 -14.58 1.39 25.31
CA LYS A 73 -13.24 0.95 25.72
C LYS A 73 -12.33 0.70 24.52
N LEU A 74 -12.81 -0.02 23.50
CA LEU A 74 -12.04 -0.30 22.29
C LEU A 74 -11.67 0.98 21.52
N LEU A 75 -12.56 1.98 21.51
CA LEU A 75 -12.26 3.28 20.89
C LEU A 75 -11.26 4.08 21.72
N GLU A 76 -11.33 4.05 23.05
CA GLU A 76 -10.32 4.64 23.93
C GLU A 76 -8.94 3.99 23.70
N ASP A 77 -8.89 2.65 23.66
CA ASP A 77 -7.67 1.89 23.38
C ASP A 77 -7.08 2.23 22.00
N LEU A 78 -7.94 2.47 21.00
CA LEU A 78 -7.53 2.85 19.66
C LEU A 78 -6.94 4.27 19.59
N HIS A 79 -7.47 5.23 20.36
CA HIS A 79 -6.89 6.56 20.48
C HIS A 79 -5.52 6.52 21.16
N VAL A 80 -5.43 5.78 22.27
CA VAL A 80 -4.15 5.56 22.99
C VAL A 80 -3.13 4.91 22.05
N TYR A 81 -3.56 3.92 21.27
CA TYR A 81 -2.71 3.32 20.24
C TYR A 81 -2.20 4.35 19.22
N HIS A 82 -3.03 5.28 18.72
CA HIS A 82 -2.57 6.30 17.78
C HIS A 82 -1.56 7.28 18.38
N GLU A 83 -1.77 7.71 19.63
CA GLU A 83 -0.81 8.56 20.33
C GLU A 83 0.55 7.85 20.49
N HIS A 84 0.51 6.57 20.85
CA HIS A 84 1.73 5.78 21.01
C HIS A 84 2.41 5.50 19.68
N TYR A 85 1.64 5.13 18.67
CA TYR A 85 2.12 4.83 17.33
C TYR A 85 2.86 6.02 16.72
N VAL A 86 2.26 7.23 16.75
CA VAL A 86 2.89 8.43 16.19
C VAL A 86 4.17 8.80 16.95
N SER A 87 4.17 8.63 18.28
CA SER A 87 5.35 8.91 19.11
C SER A 87 6.52 8.00 18.75
N VAL A 88 6.29 6.68 18.72
CA VAL A 88 7.32 5.69 18.39
C VAL A 88 7.76 5.78 16.94
N LEU A 89 6.85 6.10 16.01
CA LEU A 89 7.17 6.31 14.61
C LEU A 89 8.11 7.49 14.41
N ARG A 90 7.90 8.59 15.13
CA ARG A 90 8.80 9.76 15.10
C ARG A 90 10.18 9.39 15.63
N CYS A 91 10.25 8.62 16.72
CA CYS A 91 11.52 8.13 17.24
C CYS A 91 12.24 7.25 16.22
N LEU A 92 11.54 6.29 15.61
CA LEU A 92 12.11 5.45 14.57
C LEU A 92 12.56 6.27 13.35
N HIS A 93 11.83 7.33 13.00
CA HIS A 93 12.25 8.24 11.94
C HIS A 93 13.57 8.94 12.25
N VAL A 94 13.78 9.40 13.50
CA VAL A 94 15.06 9.99 13.91
C VAL A 94 16.19 8.97 13.74
N PHE A 95 16.00 7.74 14.21
CA PHE A 95 17.00 6.66 14.04
C PHE A 95 17.31 6.39 12.56
N THR A 96 16.28 6.21 11.73
CA THR A 96 16.41 5.89 10.30
C THR A 96 16.98 7.05 9.47
N SER A 97 16.72 8.30 9.88
CA SER A 97 17.28 9.49 9.23
C SER A 97 18.77 9.67 9.49
N ALA A 98 19.26 9.20 10.64
CA ALA A 98 20.68 9.22 10.97
C ALA A 98 21.49 8.11 10.24
N LEU A 99 20.81 7.14 9.65
CA LEU A 99 21.43 5.99 9.00
C LEU A 99 21.82 6.29 7.55
N PRO A 100 23.03 5.87 7.10
CA PRO A 100 23.42 5.99 5.71
C PRO A 100 22.55 5.07 4.85
N LYS A 101 22.26 5.49 3.61
CA LYS A 101 21.42 4.79 2.59
C LYS A 101 19.90 4.80 2.82
N TYR A 102 19.39 5.29 3.95
CA TYR A 102 17.94 5.48 4.19
C TYR A 102 17.08 4.26 3.82
N PRO A 103 17.33 3.07 4.41
CA PRO A 103 16.67 1.84 4.01
C PRO A 103 15.13 1.88 4.12
N LEU A 104 14.60 2.63 5.11
CA LEU A 104 13.17 2.76 5.37
C LEU A 104 12.59 4.11 4.88
N GLY A 105 13.32 4.78 3.99
CA GLY A 105 12.95 6.08 3.43
C GLY A 105 13.58 7.28 4.15
N LYS A 106 13.56 8.41 3.46
CA LYS A 106 14.10 9.70 3.95
C LYS A 106 13.06 10.52 4.69
N GLN A 107 11.79 10.33 4.37
CA GLN A 107 10.71 11.15 4.91
C GLN A 107 9.83 10.33 5.83
N ILE A 108 9.26 10.98 6.85
CA ILE A 108 8.35 10.34 7.79
C ILE A 108 7.14 9.67 7.10
N ARG A 109 6.69 10.19 5.95
CA ARG A 109 5.60 9.59 5.16
C ARG A 109 5.96 8.25 4.54
N GLU A 110 7.21 8.06 4.13
CA GLU A 110 7.68 6.81 3.51
C GLU A 110 7.73 5.72 4.59
N LEU A 111 8.31 6.06 5.74
CA LEU A 111 8.31 5.19 6.92
C LEU A 111 6.87 4.86 7.35
N HIS A 112 5.99 5.85 7.45
CA HIS A 112 4.59 5.64 7.80
C HIS A 112 3.91 4.66 6.81
N CYS A 113 4.06 4.85 5.50
CA CYS A 113 3.50 3.92 4.52
C CYS A 113 4.05 2.50 4.69
N ALA A 114 5.38 2.35 4.83
CA ALA A 114 6.00 1.05 5.04
C ALA A 114 5.49 0.34 6.31
N CYS A 115 5.33 1.08 7.41
CA CYS A 115 4.77 0.57 8.67
C CYS A 115 3.29 0.21 8.61
N LEU A 116 2.51 0.82 7.70
CA LEU A 116 1.10 0.49 7.51
C LEU A 116 0.91 -0.72 6.60
N GLU A 117 1.74 -0.84 5.56
CA GLU A 117 1.63 -1.92 4.57
C GLU A 117 2.08 -3.26 5.14
N ASN A 118 3.20 -3.29 5.86
CA ASN A 118 3.78 -4.51 6.39
C ASN A 118 4.25 -4.35 7.84
N GLN A 119 4.42 -5.46 8.54
CA GLN A 119 5.15 -5.47 9.79
C GLN A 119 6.60 -5.12 9.53
N VAL A 120 7.04 -3.95 10.02
CA VAL A 120 8.37 -3.39 9.73
C VAL A 120 9.48 -4.36 10.07
N TRP A 121 9.36 -5.09 11.19
CA TRP A 121 10.38 -6.04 11.65
C TRP A 121 10.54 -7.29 10.79
N GLU A 122 9.61 -7.57 9.86
CA GLU A 122 9.72 -8.68 8.91
C GLU A 122 10.45 -8.26 7.62
N THR A 123 10.66 -6.96 7.42
CA THR A 123 11.31 -6.45 6.20
C THR A 123 12.84 -6.54 6.28
N GLU A 124 13.46 -6.93 5.16
CA GLU A 124 14.93 -6.96 5.03
C GLU A 124 15.55 -5.55 5.20
N GLU A 125 14.79 -4.52 4.82
CA GLU A 125 15.17 -3.11 4.99
C GLU A 125 15.34 -2.73 6.46
N TYR A 126 14.45 -3.22 7.32
CA TYR A 126 14.56 -3.01 8.76
C TYR A 126 15.74 -3.76 9.36
N GLU A 127 15.98 -5.02 8.96
CA GLU A 127 17.15 -5.76 9.43
C GLU A 127 18.45 -5.06 9.03
N SER A 128 18.53 -4.57 7.78
CA SER A 128 19.66 -3.76 7.32
C SER A 128 19.82 -2.49 8.16
N SER A 129 18.71 -1.82 8.50
CA SER A 129 18.72 -0.62 9.34
C SER A 129 19.25 -0.91 10.75
N LEU A 130 18.88 -2.04 11.36
CA LEU A 130 19.39 -2.48 12.67
C LEU A 130 20.88 -2.79 12.60
N GLN A 131 21.34 -3.48 11.55
CA GLN A 131 22.77 -3.77 11.36
C GLN A 131 23.59 -2.48 11.21
N LEU A 132 23.06 -1.48 10.50
CA LEU A 132 23.69 -0.17 10.37
C LEU A 132 23.64 0.62 11.70
N ALA A 133 22.54 0.54 12.45
CA ALA A 133 22.42 1.17 13.77
C ALA A 133 23.42 0.58 14.78
N ARG A 134 23.65 -0.73 14.68
CA ARG A 134 24.70 -1.45 15.41
C ARG A 134 26.11 -1.05 15.03
N MET A 135 26.31 -0.20 14.02
CA MET A 135 27.62 0.32 13.62
C MET A 135 27.76 1.84 13.86
N LEU A 136 26.74 2.48 14.45
CA LEU A 136 26.77 3.92 14.72
C LEU A 136 27.84 4.32 15.72
N ASN A 137 28.35 5.54 15.54
CA ASN A 137 29.30 6.18 16.44
C ASN A 137 28.61 6.64 17.72
N LYS A 138 29.41 6.89 18.78
CA LYS A 138 28.91 7.36 20.07
C LYS A 138 28.21 8.73 19.98
N SER A 139 28.84 9.71 19.30
CA SER A 139 28.28 11.07 19.16
C SER A 139 26.90 11.04 18.49
N ASP A 140 26.78 10.24 17.44
CA ASP A 140 25.57 10.16 16.62
C ASP A 140 24.46 9.43 17.39
N LEU A 141 24.82 8.40 18.16
CA LEU A 141 23.86 7.68 19.01
C LEU A 141 23.34 8.58 20.15
N VAL A 142 24.20 9.36 20.79
CA VAL A 142 23.79 10.27 21.87
C VAL A 142 22.87 11.37 21.35
N THR A 143 23.16 11.97 20.19
CA THR A 143 22.29 13.01 19.60
C THR A 143 20.93 12.43 19.20
N VAL A 144 20.90 11.25 18.60
CA VAL A 144 19.66 10.53 18.26
C VAL A 144 18.84 10.21 19.51
N LEU A 145 19.48 9.72 20.59
CA LEU A 145 18.82 9.43 21.85
C LEU A 145 18.26 10.69 22.52
N GLN A 146 18.99 11.80 22.50
CA GLN A 146 18.52 13.09 23.00
C GLN A 146 17.26 13.55 22.25
N GLN A 147 17.29 13.50 20.91
CA GLN A 147 16.13 13.84 20.08
C GLN A 147 14.93 12.91 20.35
N CYS A 148 15.18 11.62 20.59
CA CYS A 148 14.11 10.69 20.97
C CYS A 148 13.51 11.02 22.34
N VAL A 149 14.33 11.40 23.32
CA VAL A 149 13.85 11.86 24.64
C VAL A 149 13.02 13.12 24.51
N GLU A 150 13.43 14.10 23.69
CA GLU A 150 12.64 15.31 23.43
C GLU A 150 11.28 14.99 22.81
N ILE A 151 11.22 14.04 21.86
CA ILE A 151 9.97 13.60 21.24
C ILE A 151 9.02 12.98 22.26
N PHE A 152 9.53 12.10 23.14
CA PHE A 152 8.71 11.46 24.18
C PHE A 152 8.32 12.41 25.32
N VAL A 153 9.14 13.40 25.65
CA VAL A 153 8.79 14.45 26.64
C VAL A 153 7.73 15.39 26.07
N SER A 154 7.74 15.60 24.75
CA SER A 154 6.75 16.43 24.06
C SER A 154 5.43 15.71 23.81
N SER A 155 5.38 14.38 23.90
CA SER A 155 4.15 13.61 23.76
C SER A 155 3.40 13.53 25.10
N SER A 156 2.08 13.75 25.05
CA SER A 156 1.21 13.92 26.23
C SER A 156 0.89 12.64 27.01
N GLY A 157 1.66 11.56 26.81
CA GLY A 157 1.36 10.23 27.36
C GLY A 157 2.17 9.89 28.60
N LYS A 158 1.51 9.82 29.76
CA LYS A 158 2.10 9.36 31.04
C LYS A 158 2.70 7.94 30.98
N GLU A 159 2.36 7.16 29.95
CA GLU A 159 2.89 5.80 29.77
C GLU A 159 4.33 5.78 29.24
N PHE A 160 4.77 6.87 28.60
CA PHE A 160 6.15 6.98 28.13
C PHE A 160 7.14 7.37 29.22
N ASP A 161 6.69 7.75 30.43
CA ASP A 161 7.57 8.14 31.54
C ASP A 161 8.63 7.05 31.84
N LYS A 162 8.21 5.78 31.87
CA LYS A 162 9.14 4.64 32.05
C LYS A 162 10.12 4.48 30.90
N THR A 163 9.68 4.77 29.67
CA THR A 163 10.56 4.68 28.49
C THR A 163 11.54 5.84 28.45
N VAL A 164 11.11 7.03 28.88
CA VAL A 164 11.92 8.23 29.00
C VAL A 164 12.95 8.05 30.11
N GLU A 165 12.57 7.47 31.26
CA GLU A 165 13.49 7.13 32.35
C GLU A 165 14.59 6.18 31.86
N LYS A 166 14.23 5.09 31.18
CA LYS A 166 15.21 4.15 30.60
C LYS A 166 16.11 4.81 29.54
N LEU A 167 15.56 5.65 28.67
CA LEU A 167 16.37 6.39 27.69
C LEU A 167 17.32 7.38 28.36
N LYS A 168 16.89 8.04 29.44
CA LYS A 168 17.75 8.90 30.27
C LYS A 168 18.83 8.09 31.00
N GLU A 169 18.50 6.89 31.51
CA GLU A 169 19.48 5.98 32.08
C GLU A 169 20.56 5.62 31.06
N PHE A 170 20.18 5.24 29.84
CA PHE A 170 21.15 4.99 28.77
C PHE A 170 22.03 6.21 28.47
N LEU A 171 21.45 7.41 28.40
CA LEU A 171 22.21 8.65 28.24
C LEU A 171 23.22 8.88 29.38
N THR A 172 22.82 8.66 30.64
CA THR A 172 23.74 8.78 31.79
C THR A 172 24.84 7.71 31.76
N GLN A 173 24.56 6.51 31.26
CA GLN A 173 25.56 5.46 31.10
C GLN A 173 26.57 5.82 29.99
N PHE A 174 26.13 6.46 28.90
CA PHE A 174 27.03 6.97 27.87
C PHE A 174 27.91 8.12 28.37
N GLN A 175 27.39 8.99 29.23
CA GLN A 175 28.15 10.07 29.88
C GLN A 175 29.21 9.50 30.83
N LYS A 176 28.84 8.54 31.69
CA LYS A 176 29.80 7.86 32.60
C LYS A 176 30.92 7.12 31.85
N LEU A 177 30.62 6.56 30.68
CA LEU A 177 31.65 5.99 29.81
C LEU A 177 32.54 7.05 29.18
N GLU A 178 32.06 8.27 28.96
CA GLU A 178 32.87 9.39 28.48
C GLU A 178 33.90 9.83 29.53
N GLU A 179 33.47 9.91 30.79
CA GLU A 179 34.33 10.22 31.95
C GLU A 179 35.38 9.11 32.17
N ALA A 180 34.99 7.84 32.06
CA ALA A 180 35.92 6.71 32.21
C ALA A 180 36.96 6.59 31.08
N PHE A 181 36.65 7.06 29.87
CA PHE A 181 37.62 7.12 28.76
C PHE A 181 38.62 8.28 28.94
N GLN A 182 38.16 9.43 29.46
CA GLN A 182 39.06 10.55 29.78
C GLN A 182 40.07 10.20 30.88
N GLU A 183 39.73 9.30 31.81
CA GLU A 183 40.66 8.82 32.83
C GLU A 183 41.72 7.81 32.30
N GLN A 184 41.49 7.15 31.16
CA GLN A 184 42.44 6.18 30.57
C GLN A 184 43.37 6.77 29.50
N ASP A 185 43.05 7.94 28.94
CA ASP A 185 43.84 8.57 27.86
C ASP A 185 45.14 9.27 28.32
N VAL A 186 45.51 9.18 29.61
CA VAL A 186 46.84 9.63 30.09
C VAL A 186 47.91 8.53 29.95
N SER A 187 47.54 7.28 29.63
CA SER A 187 48.49 6.16 29.73
C SER A 187 48.53 5.17 28.56
N VAL A 188 48.32 5.58 27.30
CA VAL A 188 48.74 4.76 26.14
C VAL A 188 49.22 5.64 24.98
N SER A 189 50.42 6.23 25.12
CA SER A 189 51.22 6.65 23.96
C SER A 189 51.95 5.44 23.39
N SER A 190 51.34 4.72 22.46
CA SER A 190 52.05 3.74 21.61
C SER A 190 51.95 4.13 20.14
N GLN A 191 52.24 5.40 19.85
CA GLN A 191 52.76 5.81 18.55
C GLN A 191 54.25 5.49 18.49
N LYS A 192 54.60 4.24 18.21
CA LYS A 192 55.96 3.85 17.74
C LYS A 192 55.90 2.40 17.27
N GLU A 193 55.60 2.21 15.99
CA GLU A 193 56.20 1.19 15.10
C GLU A 193 55.47 1.19 13.76
N LEU A 194 55.80 2.16 12.90
CA LEU A 194 55.36 2.17 11.50
C LEU A 194 56.55 2.47 10.59
N GLN A 195 57.62 1.69 10.73
CA GLN A 195 58.79 1.78 9.85
C GLN A 195 59.49 0.43 9.66
N LYS A 196 58.81 -0.58 9.08
CA LYS A 196 59.50 -1.65 8.33
C LYS A 196 58.66 -2.04 7.12
N LYS A 197 59.28 -1.99 5.93
CA LYS A 197 58.70 -2.48 4.68
C LYS A 197 58.39 -3.98 4.87
N THR A 198 57.13 -4.37 4.76
CA THR A 198 56.70 -5.76 4.90
C THR A 198 56.26 -6.29 3.54
N ASP A 199 56.70 -7.52 3.24
CA ASP A 199 56.26 -8.27 2.06
C ASP A 199 54.74 -8.42 2.05
N LEU A 200 54.15 -8.40 0.85
CA LEU A 200 52.70 -8.51 0.61
C LEU A 200 52.07 -9.71 1.34
N TYR A 201 52.82 -10.81 1.46
CA TYR A 201 52.40 -12.01 2.17
C TYR A 201 52.31 -11.81 3.70
N HIS A 202 53.22 -11.01 4.27
CA HIS A 202 53.22 -10.68 5.70
C HIS A 202 52.05 -9.73 6.04
N LEU A 203 51.70 -8.83 5.12
CA LEU A 203 50.52 -7.97 5.18
C LEU A 203 49.22 -8.79 5.07
N GLN A 204 49.16 -9.76 4.16
CA GLN A 204 47.98 -10.62 4.01
C GLN A 204 47.77 -11.50 5.25
N LYS A 205 48.85 -12.06 5.80
CA LYS A 205 48.80 -12.87 7.03
C LYS A 205 48.40 -12.05 8.25
N THR A 206 48.98 -10.86 8.43
CA THR A 206 48.59 -9.95 9.52
C THR A 206 47.15 -9.46 9.37
N LEU A 207 46.64 -9.22 8.16
CA LEU A 207 45.23 -8.90 7.93
C LEU A 207 44.29 -10.05 8.26
N LEU A 208 44.68 -11.30 7.99
CA LEU A 208 43.91 -12.50 8.37
C LEU A 208 43.90 -12.70 9.88
N GLU A 209 45.05 -12.54 10.54
CA GLU A 209 45.16 -12.61 12.01
C GLU A 209 44.40 -11.45 12.70
N LEU A 210 44.36 -10.27 12.08
CA LEU A 210 43.53 -9.14 12.52
C LEU A 210 42.03 -9.41 12.31
N LYS A 211 41.64 -10.17 11.28
CA LYS A 211 40.25 -10.57 11.04
C LYS A 211 39.78 -11.64 12.04
N GLU A 212 40.64 -12.58 12.39
CA GLU A 212 40.37 -13.59 13.42
C GLU A 212 40.33 -12.99 14.83
N SER A 213 41.26 -12.08 15.16
CA SER A 213 41.24 -11.35 16.43
C SER A 213 40.10 -10.35 16.55
N ARG A 214 39.57 -9.79 15.45
CA ARG A 214 38.32 -9.00 15.46
C ARG A 214 37.09 -9.85 15.77
N ARG A 215 37.08 -11.14 15.42
CA ARG A 215 35.99 -12.06 15.78
C ARG A 215 36.04 -12.53 17.24
N SER A 216 37.21 -12.44 17.90
CA SER A 216 37.43 -12.86 19.29
C SER A 216 37.65 -11.72 20.29
N LYS A 217 37.64 -10.44 19.84
CA LYS A 217 37.63 -9.29 20.75
C LYS A 217 36.34 -9.32 21.56
N LYS A 218 36.48 -9.42 22.90
CA LYS A 218 35.38 -9.14 23.83
C LYS A 218 34.79 -7.80 23.45
N LEU A 219 33.47 -7.76 23.20
CA LEU A 219 32.75 -6.54 22.88
C LEU A 219 33.11 -5.47 23.90
N THR A 220 33.43 -4.28 23.42
CA THR A 220 33.69 -3.15 24.31
C THR A 220 32.43 -2.86 25.13
N LYS A 221 32.58 -2.30 26.34
CA LYS A 221 31.43 -1.91 27.18
C LYS A 221 30.47 -1.00 26.40
N PHE A 222 31.01 -0.13 25.54
CA PHE A 222 30.24 0.71 24.64
C PHE A 222 29.46 -0.09 23.58
N GLU A 223 30.07 -1.08 22.94
CA GLU A 223 29.38 -1.94 21.97
C GLU A 223 28.24 -2.73 22.62
N MET A 224 28.44 -3.25 23.84
CA MET A 224 27.36 -3.93 24.57
C MET A 224 26.19 -3.00 24.88
N LEU A 225 26.46 -1.80 25.41
CA LEU A 225 25.40 -0.80 25.65
C LEU A 225 24.72 -0.36 24.35
N ARG A 226 25.46 -0.24 23.24
CA ARG A 226 24.86 0.07 21.94
C ARG A 226 23.91 -1.03 21.48
N PHE A 227 24.28 -2.30 21.66
CA PHE A 227 23.37 -3.41 21.35
C PHE A 227 22.13 -3.38 22.25
N GLU A 228 22.30 -3.16 23.55
CA GLU A 228 21.17 -3.04 24.49
C GLU A 228 20.21 -1.91 24.10
N VAL A 229 20.73 -0.75 23.68
CA VAL A 229 19.91 0.37 23.19
C VAL A 229 19.15 0.00 21.91
N VAL A 230 19.84 -0.58 20.93
CA VAL A 230 19.22 -0.99 19.66
C VAL A 230 18.16 -2.06 19.89
N ASP A 231 18.43 -3.05 20.73
CA ASP A 231 17.49 -4.12 21.06
C ASP A 231 16.31 -3.58 21.89
N TYR A 232 16.53 -2.57 22.73
CA TYR A 232 15.44 -1.87 23.43
C TYR A 232 14.53 -1.11 22.46
N ILE A 233 15.10 -0.44 21.45
CA ILE A 233 14.32 0.24 20.40
C ILE A 233 13.58 -0.76 19.53
N ASP A 234 14.19 -1.88 19.17
CA ASP A 234 13.50 -2.99 18.47
C ASP A 234 12.31 -3.49 19.30
N GLY A 235 12.48 -3.65 20.61
CA GLY A 235 11.38 -3.95 21.53
C GLY A 235 10.26 -2.91 21.51
N LEU A 236 10.60 -1.60 21.49
CA LEU A 236 9.60 -0.53 21.38
C LEU A 236 8.85 -0.59 20.04
N VAL A 237 9.57 -0.78 18.94
CA VAL A 237 9.00 -0.90 17.59
C VAL A 237 8.02 -2.07 17.53
N ARG A 238 8.40 -3.25 18.01
CA ARG A 238 7.54 -4.45 18.02
C ARG A 238 6.27 -4.28 18.85
N ASN A 239 6.37 -3.57 19.98
CA ASN A 239 5.24 -3.39 20.88
C ASN A 239 4.24 -2.34 20.37
N TYR A 240 4.72 -1.25 19.77
CA TYR A 240 3.89 -0.07 19.47
C TYR A 240 3.63 0.18 17.99
N LEU A 241 4.50 -0.28 17.07
CA LEU A 241 4.34 -0.11 15.61
C LEU A 241 3.65 -1.30 14.94
N VAL A 242 2.73 -1.95 15.64
CA VAL A 242 1.88 -3.00 15.05
C VAL A 242 0.93 -2.36 14.02
N PRO A 243 0.75 -2.93 12.81
CA PRO A 243 -0.18 -2.38 11.82
C PRO A 243 -1.60 -2.18 12.35
N ALA A 244 -2.28 -1.15 11.83
CA ALA A 244 -3.64 -0.79 12.25
C ALA A 244 -4.67 -1.92 12.03
N ASP A 245 -4.44 -2.78 11.04
CA ASP A 245 -5.32 -3.91 10.68
C ASP A 245 -5.48 -4.95 11.80
N HIS A 246 -4.51 -5.02 12.72
CA HIS A 246 -4.56 -5.91 13.88
C HIS A 246 -5.37 -5.32 15.04
N LYS A 247 -5.69 -4.02 15.01
CA LYS A 247 -6.51 -3.37 16.03
C LYS A 247 -7.99 -3.54 15.72
N THR A 248 -8.78 -3.63 16.78
CA THR A 248 -10.23 -3.76 16.66
C THR A 248 -10.84 -2.42 16.28
N LEU A 249 -11.87 -2.42 15.44
CA LEU A 249 -12.60 -1.23 14.99
C LEU A 249 -11.75 -0.20 14.22
N HIS A 250 -10.62 -0.62 13.63
CA HIS A 250 -9.79 0.27 12.82
C HIS A 250 -10.53 0.81 11.59
N GLU A 251 -11.49 0.06 11.04
CA GLU A 251 -12.29 0.48 9.88
C GLU A 251 -13.11 1.75 10.14
N ILE A 252 -13.33 2.13 11.40
CA ILE A 252 -14.05 3.37 11.74
C ILE A 252 -13.21 4.61 11.46
N VAL A 253 -11.89 4.51 11.59
CA VAL A 253 -10.95 5.64 11.49
C VAL A 253 -10.14 5.58 10.19
N TYR A 254 -9.84 4.39 9.70
CA TYR A 254 -9.05 4.17 8.50
C TYR A 254 -9.93 3.98 7.26
N PHE A 255 -9.49 4.54 6.15
CA PHE A 255 -10.15 4.42 4.85
C PHE A 255 -9.31 3.56 3.89
N ASN A 256 -9.86 2.41 3.48
CA ASN A 256 -9.16 1.43 2.62
C ASN A 256 -9.75 1.33 1.19
N THR A 257 -10.76 2.12 0.85
CA THR A 257 -11.42 2.02 -0.48
C THR A 257 -10.65 2.80 -1.56
N ALA A 258 -9.36 2.48 -1.72
CA ALA A 258 -8.45 3.16 -2.64
C ALA A 258 -8.76 2.87 -4.12
N SER A 259 -9.29 1.69 -4.44
CA SER A 259 -9.62 1.31 -5.82
C SER A 259 -10.71 2.21 -6.42
N VAL A 260 -11.81 2.39 -5.70
CA VAL A 260 -12.92 3.28 -6.09
C VAL A 260 -12.41 4.70 -6.24
N LEU A 261 -11.61 5.18 -5.28
CA LEU A 261 -11.03 6.51 -5.36
C LEU A 261 -10.13 6.69 -6.59
N ARG A 262 -9.29 5.69 -6.88
CA ARG A 262 -8.37 5.72 -8.01
C ARG A 262 -9.12 5.79 -9.34
N GLU A 263 -10.24 5.09 -9.46
CA GLU A 263 -11.10 5.16 -10.66
C GLU A 263 -11.72 6.54 -10.86
N HIS A 264 -12.15 7.21 -9.78
CA HIS A 264 -12.73 8.55 -9.86
C HIS A 264 -11.69 9.65 -10.12
N LEU A 265 -10.52 9.57 -9.48
CA LEU A 265 -9.47 10.60 -9.61
C LEU A 265 -8.62 10.42 -10.87
N ASN A 266 -8.21 9.17 -11.15
CA ASN A 266 -7.38 8.84 -12.29
C ASN A 266 -8.25 8.15 -13.35
N ALA A 267 -9.16 8.91 -13.93
CA ALA A 267 -10.03 8.42 -14.98
C ALA A 267 -9.20 7.93 -16.18
N ALA A 268 -9.41 6.67 -16.57
CA ALA A 268 -8.78 6.05 -17.74
C ALA A 268 -9.84 5.72 -18.81
N PRO A 269 -10.46 6.74 -19.44
CA PRO A 269 -11.60 6.53 -20.35
C PRO A 269 -11.21 5.68 -21.58
N ARG A 270 -9.97 5.78 -22.06
CA ARG A 270 -9.47 4.96 -23.16
C ARG A 270 -9.43 3.48 -22.79
N MET A 271 -8.97 3.14 -21.59
CA MET A 271 -8.94 1.75 -21.12
C MET A 271 -10.36 1.19 -20.95
N ALA A 272 -11.28 2.01 -20.43
CA ALA A 272 -12.70 1.65 -20.32
C ALA A 272 -13.32 1.37 -21.70
N LEU A 273 -13.11 2.26 -22.68
CA LEU A 273 -13.59 2.07 -24.06
C LEU A 273 -12.97 0.84 -24.72
N HIS A 274 -11.65 0.66 -24.61
CA HIS A 274 -10.95 -0.52 -25.14
C HIS A 274 -11.50 -1.82 -24.53
N THR A 275 -11.73 -1.84 -23.21
CA THR A 275 -12.25 -3.01 -22.51
C THR A 275 -13.70 -3.29 -22.90
N ALA A 276 -14.54 -2.25 -23.02
CA ALA A 276 -15.94 -2.36 -23.43
C ALA A 276 -16.09 -2.88 -24.86
N LEU A 277 -15.30 -2.35 -25.80
CA LEU A 277 -15.37 -2.73 -27.21
C LEU A 277 -14.77 -4.12 -27.49
N ASN A 278 -13.72 -4.50 -26.76
CA ASN A 278 -13.15 -5.85 -26.89
C ASN A 278 -14.00 -6.92 -26.18
N ASN A 279 -14.48 -6.62 -24.98
CA ASN A 279 -15.16 -7.57 -24.09
C ASN A 279 -16.44 -6.96 -23.50
N PRO A 280 -17.54 -6.89 -24.27
CA PRO A 280 -18.82 -6.34 -23.80
C PRO A 280 -19.46 -7.16 -22.68
N TYR A 281 -19.02 -8.41 -22.49
CA TYR A 281 -19.48 -9.29 -21.41
C TYR A 281 -19.34 -8.66 -20.01
N TRP A 282 -18.27 -7.90 -19.76
CA TRP A 282 -18.04 -7.29 -18.43
C TRP A 282 -19.15 -6.32 -18.01
N TYR A 283 -19.81 -5.69 -18.99
CA TYR A 283 -20.89 -4.72 -18.76
C TYR A 283 -22.28 -5.34 -18.91
N LEU A 284 -22.50 -6.14 -19.96
CA LEU A 284 -23.82 -6.70 -20.28
C LEU A 284 -24.12 -8.04 -19.57
N LYS A 285 -23.09 -8.73 -19.03
CA LYS A 285 -23.17 -9.99 -18.27
C LYS A 285 -24.00 -11.10 -18.94
N ASN A 286 -24.12 -11.09 -20.26
CA ASN A 286 -24.82 -12.12 -21.03
C ASN A 286 -23.85 -13.26 -21.40
N GLN A 287 -24.20 -14.51 -21.08
CA GLN A 287 -23.36 -15.68 -21.37
C GLN A 287 -23.05 -15.85 -22.86
N ALA A 288 -23.94 -15.40 -23.75
CA ALA A 288 -23.74 -15.43 -25.20
C ALA A 288 -22.56 -14.55 -25.70
N LEU A 289 -22.09 -13.61 -24.87
CA LEU A 289 -21.02 -12.67 -25.17
C LEU A 289 -19.67 -13.09 -24.58
N LYS A 290 -19.61 -14.23 -23.87
CA LYS A 290 -18.33 -14.77 -23.38
C LYS A 290 -17.54 -15.28 -24.58
N SER A 291 -16.49 -14.55 -24.97
CA SER A 291 -15.51 -15.02 -25.94
C SER A 291 -14.39 -15.77 -25.21
N ASP A 292 -14.17 -17.03 -25.58
CA ASP A 292 -12.91 -17.72 -25.27
C ASP A 292 -11.86 -17.21 -26.26
N GLY A 293 -10.97 -16.35 -25.77
CA GLY A 293 -9.70 -15.94 -26.39
C GLY A 293 -9.70 -15.67 -27.91
N GLY A 294 -9.81 -14.39 -28.30
CA GLY A 294 -9.44 -13.91 -29.65
C GLY A 294 -10.47 -14.14 -30.76
N SER A 295 -11.47 -15.00 -30.57
CA SER A 295 -12.54 -15.19 -31.56
C SER A 295 -13.57 -14.05 -31.53
N ILE A 296 -13.92 -13.53 -32.72
CA ILE A 296 -15.00 -12.55 -32.88
C ILE A 296 -16.34 -13.31 -32.81
N SER A 297 -16.98 -13.30 -31.63
CA SER A 297 -18.32 -13.85 -31.49
C SER A 297 -19.32 -13.00 -32.27
N ASN A 298 -20.16 -13.66 -33.05
CA ASN A 298 -21.18 -13.06 -33.91
C ASN A 298 -22.41 -12.52 -33.15
N LYS A 299 -22.50 -12.79 -31.84
CA LYS A 299 -23.57 -12.29 -30.95
C LYS A 299 -23.24 -10.94 -30.29
N VAL A 300 -22.06 -10.40 -30.61
CA VAL A 300 -21.52 -9.15 -30.07
C VAL A 300 -22.12 -7.94 -30.80
N PRO A 301 -22.28 -6.77 -30.16
CA PRO A 301 -22.79 -5.57 -30.82
C PRO A 301 -21.96 -5.14 -32.04
N ASP A 302 -22.61 -4.56 -33.06
CA ASP A 302 -22.01 -4.16 -34.35
C ASP A 302 -20.72 -3.34 -34.19
N VAL A 303 -20.73 -2.36 -33.27
CA VAL A 303 -19.58 -1.49 -32.96
C VAL A 303 -18.39 -2.29 -32.47
N CYS A 304 -18.63 -3.32 -31.65
CA CYS A 304 -17.58 -4.17 -31.10
C CYS A 304 -17.02 -5.12 -32.18
N ILE A 305 -17.85 -5.59 -33.12
CA ILE A 305 -17.39 -6.37 -34.30
C ILE A 305 -16.52 -5.49 -35.20
N ALA A 306 -17.01 -4.31 -35.58
CA ALA A 306 -16.25 -3.33 -36.36
C ALA A 306 -14.94 -2.96 -35.64
N TYR A 307 -14.99 -2.82 -34.30
CA TYR A 307 -13.81 -2.57 -33.49
C TYR A 307 -12.83 -3.76 -33.47
N LYS A 308 -13.25 -5.02 -33.46
CA LYS A 308 -12.28 -6.12 -33.53
C LYS A 308 -11.61 -6.16 -34.91
N LEU A 309 -12.39 -5.99 -35.97
CA LEU A 309 -11.88 -5.97 -37.36
C LEU A 309 -10.92 -4.79 -37.61
N HIS A 310 -11.19 -3.59 -37.06
CA HIS A 310 -10.27 -2.45 -37.24
C HIS A 310 -8.92 -2.67 -36.53
N LEU A 311 -8.86 -3.50 -35.48
CA LEU A 311 -7.61 -3.81 -34.79
C LEU A 311 -6.69 -4.71 -35.62
N GLU A 312 -7.28 -5.64 -36.37
CA GLU A 312 -6.58 -6.55 -37.30
C GLU A 312 -6.07 -5.80 -38.55
N CYS A 313 -6.71 -4.69 -38.90
CA CYS A 313 -6.33 -3.85 -40.02
C CYS A 313 -5.12 -2.95 -39.71
N GLY A 314 -4.37 -2.62 -40.76
CA GLY A 314 -3.24 -1.69 -40.70
C GLY A 314 -3.64 -0.22 -40.53
N ARG A 315 -2.67 0.68 -40.79
CA ARG A 315 -2.86 2.14 -40.61
C ARG A 315 -3.92 2.76 -41.53
N LEU A 316 -4.05 2.25 -42.75
CA LEU A 316 -5.07 2.66 -43.72
C LEU A 316 -5.99 1.45 -43.94
N ILE A 317 -7.29 1.65 -43.73
CA ILE A 317 -8.31 0.61 -43.82
C ILE A 317 -9.15 0.89 -45.07
N ASN A 318 -9.27 -0.10 -45.94
CA ASN A 318 -10.18 -0.06 -47.08
C ASN A 318 -11.62 -0.31 -46.59
N LEU A 319 -12.55 0.59 -46.90
CA LEU A 319 -13.93 0.48 -46.44
C LEU A 319 -14.68 -0.71 -47.05
N VAL A 320 -14.34 -1.09 -48.29
CA VAL A 320 -14.99 -2.22 -48.98
C VAL A 320 -14.59 -3.54 -48.33
N ASP A 321 -13.28 -3.79 -48.18
CA ASP A 321 -12.77 -5.01 -47.53
C ASP A 321 -13.27 -5.12 -46.08
N TRP A 322 -13.39 -3.98 -45.39
CA TRP A 322 -13.89 -3.95 -44.01
C TRP A 322 -15.39 -4.24 -43.92
N LEU A 323 -16.20 -3.75 -44.88
CA LEU A 323 -17.62 -4.08 -44.99
C LEU A 323 -17.82 -5.57 -45.31
N GLU A 324 -17.03 -6.13 -46.23
CA GLU A 324 -17.09 -7.56 -46.57
C GLU A 324 -16.75 -8.42 -45.35
N ALA A 325 -15.67 -8.10 -44.63
CA ALA A 325 -15.30 -8.77 -43.39
C ALA A 325 -16.41 -8.65 -42.32
N PHE A 326 -17.01 -7.47 -42.17
CA PHE A 326 -18.13 -7.27 -41.25
C PHE A 326 -19.36 -8.10 -41.64
N SER A 327 -19.72 -8.14 -42.92
CA SER A 327 -20.85 -8.93 -43.43
C SER A 327 -20.64 -10.42 -43.18
N THR A 328 -19.44 -10.95 -43.43
CA THR A 328 -19.15 -12.38 -43.17
C THR A 328 -19.29 -12.76 -41.69
N VAL A 329 -18.89 -11.90 -40.75
CA VAL A 329 -19.01 -12.17 -39.32
C VAL A 329 -20.47 -12.10 -38.85
N VAL A 330 -21.25 -11.15 -39.36
CA VAL A 330 -22.66 -10.99 -38.99
C VAL A 330 -23.52 -12.10 -39.59
N THR A 331 -23.34 -12.42 -40.87
CA THR A 331 -24.09 -13.50 -41.56
C THR A 331 -23.74 -14.88 -41.01
N ALA A 332 -22.52 -15.09 -40.48
CA ALA A 332 -22.19 -16.32 -39.76
C ALA A 332 -23.05 -16.57 -38.49
N ALA A 333 -23.83 -15.59 -38.01
CA ALA A 333 -24.81 -15.76 -36.93
C ALA A 333 -26.14 -16.35 -37.39
N GLU A 334 -26.49 -16.10 -38.64
CA GLU A 334 -27.72 -16.56 -39.27
C GLU A 334 -27.37 -17.90 -39.91
N GLY A 335 -27.74 -19.02 -39.26
CA GLY A 335 -27.43 -20.36 -39.78
C GLY A 335 -27.88 -20.55 -41.24
N PRO A 336 -27.49 -21.64 -41.92
CA PRO A 336 -27.65 -21.85 -43.37
C PRO A 336 -29.12 -21.97 -43.88
N ASN A 337 -30.12 -21.52 -43.13
CA ASN A 337 -31.54 -21.54 -43.45
C ASN A 337 -32.14 -20.12 -43.50
N ALA A 338 -31.62 -19.25 -44.36
CA ALA A 338 -32.35 -18.05 -44.79
C ALA A 338 -32.55 -18.14 -46.31
N ASP A 339 -33.81 -18.22 -46.71
CA ASP A 339 -34.24 -18.40 -48.09
C ASP A 339 -33.63 -17.33 -49.02
N ALA A 340 -33.04 -17.78 -50.13
CA ALA A 340 -32.29 -16.98 -51.10
C ALA A 340 -33.12 -15.92 -51.89
N ALA A 341 -34.32 -15.58 -51.44
CA ALA A 341 -35.24 -14.65 -52.10
C ALA A 341 -35.26 -13.23 -51.48
N SER A 342 -34.61 -13.01 -50.33
CA SER A 342 -34.52 -11.69 -49.65
C SER A 342 -33.10 -11.17 -49.45
N SER A 343 -32.11 -11.71 -50.19
CA SER A 343 -30.69 -11.35 -50.08
C SER A 343 -30.45 -9.84 -50.17
N ASP A 344 -31.02 -9.17 -51.16
CA ASP A 344 -30.79 -7.75 -51.42
C ASP A 344 -31.21 -6.83 -50.24
N GLN A 345 -32.31 -7.17 -49.54
CA GLN A 345 -32.77 -6.38 -48.39
C GLN A 345 -31.93 -6.64 -47.12
N VAL A 346 -31.43 -7.87 -46.95
CA VAL A 346 -30.54 -8.23 -45.84
C VAL A 346 -29.18 -7.56 -46.03
N ASP A 347 -28.69 -7.48 -47.26
CA ASP A 347 -27.46 -6.78 -47.62
C ASP A 347 -27.55 -5.26 -47.35
N ASP A 348 -28.68 -4.63 -47.68
CA ASP A 348 -28.93 -3.20 -47.39
C ASP A 348 -28.95 -2.90 -45.87
N ILE A 349 -29.54 -3.80 -45.07
CA ILE A 349 -29.61 -3.64 -43.60
C ILE A 349 -28.21 -3.81 -43.00
N ILE A 350 -27.44 -4.79 -43.44
CA ILE A 350 -26.06 -5.01 -42.98
C ILE A 350 -25.19 -3.80 -43.35
N HIS A 351 -25.38 -3.26 -44.56
CA HIS A 351 -24.69 -2.06 -45.01
C HIS A 351 -25.00 -0.84 -44.12
N ALA A 352 -26.27 -0.61 -43.79
CA ALA A 352 -26.67 0.47 -42.88
C ALA A 352 -26.10 0.30 -41.46
N ARG A 353 -26.08 -0.94 -40.94
CA ARG A 353 -25.48 -1.27 -39.64
C ARG A 353 -23.98 -0.99 -39.62
N PHE A 354 -23.29 -1.34 -40.69
CA PHE A 354 -21.86 -1.06 -40.86
C PHE A 354 -21.59 0.45 -40.88
N ILE A 355 -22.30 1.22 -41.71
CA ILE A 355 -22.14 2.69 -41.78
C ILE A 355 -22.32 3.31 -40.40
N ARG A 356 -23.32 2.86 -39.63
CA ARG A 356 -23.54 3.32 -38.25
C ARG A 356 -22.35 2.99 -37.35
N ALA A 357 -21.86 1.74 -37.35
CA ALA A 357 -20.73 1.32 -36.53
C ALA A 357 -19.45 2.10 -36.87
N VAL A 358 -19.18 2.34 -38.16
CA VAL A 358 -18.07 3.18 -38.63
C VAL A 358 -18.22 4.63 -38.16
N SER A 359 -19.43 5.21 -38.27
CA SER A 359 -19.71 6.58 -37.81
C SER A 359 -19.49 6.73 -36.30
N GLU A 360 -19.88 5.72 -35.51
CA GLU A 360 -19.64 5.70 -34.06
C GLU A 360 -18.15 5.58 -33.73
N LEU A 361 -17.38 4.77 -34.46
CA LEU A 361 -15.93 4.67 -34.31
C LEU A 361 -15.20 5.96 -34.71
N GLU A 362 -15.71 6.69 -35.70
CA GLU A 362 -15.23 8.02 -36.06
C GLU A 362 -15.50 9.03 -34.94
N LEU A 363 -16.72 9.04 -34.39
CA LEU A 363 -17.10 9.90 -33.27
C LEU A 363 -16.23 9.66 -32.03
N LEU A 364 -15.91 8.39 -31.74
CA LEU A 364 -15.02 7.99 -30.65
C LEU A 364 -13.54 8.31 -30.92
N GLY A 365 -13.20 8.74 -32.14
CA GLY A 365 -11.84 9.12 -32.54
C GLY A 365 -10.90 7.94 -32.80
N PHE A 366 -11.43 6.75 -33.09
CA PHE A 366 -10.60 5.59 -33.48
C PHE A 366 -10.15 5.66 -34.94
N ILE A 367 -11.00 6.23 -35.79
CA ILE A 367 -10.76 6.38 -37.23
C ILE A 367 -11.01 7.82 -37.69
N LYS A 368 -10.47 8.18 -38.85
CA LYS A 368 -10.68 9.47 -39.51
C LYS A 368 -10.76 9.31 -41.02
N PRO A 369 -11.59 10.07 -41.74
CA PRO A 369 -11.58 10.10 -43.20
C PRO A 369 -10.21 10.52 -43.72
N SER A 370 -9.64 9.71 -44.63
CA SER A 370 -8.35 10.00 -45.27
C SER A 370 -8.57 10.63 -46.64
N LYS A 371 -7.77 11.66 -46.96
CA LYS A 371 -7.70 12.23 -48.32
C LYS A 371 -6.61 11.58 -49.19
N GLN A 372 -5.85 10.63 -48.64
CA GLN A 372 -4.71 10.03 -49.33
C GLN A 372 -5.12 9.00 -50.38
N LYS A 373 -6.24 8.29 -50.14
CA LYS A 373 -6.82 7.30 -51.05
C LYS A 373 -8.35 7.40 -50.96
N THR A 374 -9.03 7.22 -52.09
CA THR A 374 -10.49 7.11 -52.15
C THR A 374 -10.94 5.87 -51.38
N ASP A 375 -12.08 5.96 -50.68
CA ASP A 375 -12.69 4.85 -49.94
C ASP A 375 -11.83 4.24 -48.81
N HIS A 376 -10.89 5.04 -48.27
CA HIS A 376 -10.05 4.63 -47.15
C HIS A 376 -10.28 5.52 -45.92
N VAL A 377 -10.24 4.87 -44.76
CA VAL A 377 -10.17 5.54 -43.45
C VAL A 377 -8.80 5.31 -42.81
N ALA A 378 -8.30 6.33 -42.11
CA ALA A 378 -7.06 6.25 -41.38
C ALA A 378 -7.33 5.91 -39.91
N ARG A 379 -6.64 4.90 -39.39
CA ARG A 379 -6.66 4.55 -37.97
C ARG A 379 -5.83 5.58 -37.18
N LEU A 380 -6.42 6.13 -36.11
CA LEU A 380 -5.79 7.14 -35.26
C LEU A 380 -5.12 6.55 -34.01
N THR A 381 -5.51 5.34 -33.60
CA THR A 381 -5.00 4.66 -32.41
C THR A 381 -3.96 3.59 -32.76
N TRP A 382 -2.81 3.60 -32.07
CA TRP A 382 -1.81 2.54 -32.18
C TRP A 382 -2.07 1.42 -31.17
N GLY A 383 -1.86 0.17 -31.62
CA GLY A 383 -1.81 -1.04 -30.79
C GLY A 383 -3.18 -1.72 -30.56
N GLY A 384 -3.23 -3.04 -30.76
CA GLY A 384 -4.01 -3.87 -29.84
C GLY A 384 -3.26 -3.86 -28.51
N CYS A 385 -3.90 -3.40 -27.44
CA CYS A 385 -3.29 -3.37 -26.12
C CYS A 385 -3.46 -4.72 -25.43
#